data_AF-A0A9J6N435-F1
#
_entry.id   AF-A0A9J6N435-F1
#
_cell.length_a   1.000
_cell.length_b   1.000
_cell.length_c   1.000
_cell.angle_alpha   90.00
_cell.angle_beta   90.00
_cell.angle_gamma   90.00
#
_symmetry.space_group_name_H-M   'P 1'
#
loop_
_entity.id
_entity.type
_entity.pdbx_description
1 polymer ?
#
loop_
_entity_poly.entity_id
_entity_poly.type
_entity_poly.pdbx_seq_one_letter_code
_entity_poly.pdbx_strand_id
1 'polypeptide(L)' 'MKESARKALFTQVEHLLNEYCEGCFVHRQLKREGGRRTAHRFCISQCTVGQKIQEYGKKLT' A
#
# COMPACT_ATOMS: atom_id res chain seq x y z
N MET A 1 24.82 -7.82 9.32
CA MET A 1 24.32 -7.82 7.91
C MET A 1 22.79 -7.78 7.74
N LYS A 2 21.95 -8.13 8.74
CA LYS A 2 20.48 -8.25 8.57
C LYS A 2 19.69 -6.92 8.43
N GLU A 3 20.26 -5.79 8.83
CA GLU A 3 19.56 -4.49 8.88
C GLU A 3 19.29 -3.88 7.49
N SER A 4 20.18 -4.12 6.53
CA SER A 4 20.06 -3.58 5.17
C SER A 4 18.84 -4.09 4.41
N ALA A 5 18.47 -5.37 4.60
CA ALA A 5 17.35 -5.98 3.88
C ALA A 5 16.00 -5.44 4.39
N ARG A 6 15.86 -5.28 5.71
CA ARG A 6 14.68 -4.67 6.34
C ARG A 6 14.50 -3.22 5.88
N LYS A 7 15.58 -2.43 5.89
CA LYS A 7 15.57 -1.05 5.41
C LYS A 7 15.18 -0.95 3.93
N ALA A 8 15.72 -1.83 3.08
CA ALA A 8 15.37 -1.88 1.67
C ALA A 8 13.87 -2.16 1.44
N LEU A 9 13.27 -3.07 2.21
CA LEU A 9 11.82 -3.34 2.13
C LEU A 9 10.99 -2.11 2.49
N PHE A 10 11.36 -1.36 3.53
CA PHE A 10 10.68 -0.12 3.88
C PHE A 10 10.80 0.93 2.77
N THR A 11 12.00 1.11 2.20
CA THR A 11 12.19 2.03 1.07
C THR A 11 11.31 1.67 -0.14
N GLN A 12 11.15 0.38 -0.44
CA GLN A 12 10.26 -0.06 -1.52
C GLN A 12 8.78 0.24 -1.22
N VAL A 13 8.35 0.06 0.03
CA VAL A 13 6.98 0.39 0.45
C VAL A 13 6.74 1.90 0.37
N GLU A 14 7.66 2.72 0.88
CA GLU A 14 7.57 4.19 0.83
C GLU A 14 7.48 4.69 -0.61
N HIS A 15 8.29 4.14 -1.51
CA HIS A 15 8.26 4.49 -2.93
C HIS A 15 6.89 4.21 -3.56
N LEU A 16 6.32 3.03 -3.33
CA LEU A 16 4.98 2.69 -3.84
C LEU A 16 3.89 3.59 -3.25
N LEU A 17 4.01 3.96 -1.98
CA LEU A 17 3.05 4.85 -1.33
C LEU A 17 3.09 6.25 -1.92
N ASN A 18 4.29 6.82 -2.09
CA ASN A 18 4.45 8.19 -2.58
C ASN A 18 4.14 8.30 -4.08
N GLU A 19 4.52 7.32 -4.91
CA GLU A 19 4.32 7.42 -6.35
C GLU A 19 2.88 7.09 -6.78
N TYR A 20 2.24 6.12 -6.13
CA TYR A 20 0.96 5.59 -6.62
C TYR A 20 -0.21 5.79 -5.64
N CYS A 21 0.05 5.82 -4.33
CA CYS A 21 -1.01 5.91 -3.34
C CYS A 21 -1.28 7.35 -2.89
N GLU A 22 -0.28 8.24 -3.00
CA GLU A 22 -0.44 9.66 -2.72
C GLU A 22 -1.46 10.28 -3.69
N GLY A 23 -2.49 10.91 -3.13
CA GLY A 23 -3.56 11.48 -3.94
C GLY A 23 -4.36 10.47 -4.80
N CYS A 24 -4.31 9.17 -4.51
CA CYS A 24 -4.96 8.13 -5.30
C CYS A 24 -6.46 8.43 -5.51
N PHE A 25 -6.84 8.65 -6.78
CA PHE A 25 -8.20 9.02 -7.18
C PHE A 25 -9.22 7.95 -6.77
N VAL A 26 -8.93 6.67 -7.05
CA VAL A 26 -9.83 5.55 -6.74
C VAL A 26 -10.09 5.46 -5.25
N HIS A 27 -9.05 5.57 -4.41
CA HIS A 27 -9.21 5.58 -2.96
C HIS A 27 -10.08 6.76 -2.50
N ARG A 28 -9.86 7.97 -3.03
CA ARG A 28 -10.68 9.15 -2.70
C ARG A 28 -12.14 8.96 -3.09
N GLN A 29 -12.40 8.44 -4.29
CA GLN A 29 -13.75 8.23 -4.79
C GLN A 29 -14.50 7.17 -3.97
N LEU A 30 -13.87 6.00 -3.74
CA LEU A 30 -14.45 4.95 -2.91
C LEU A 30 -14.66 5.39 -1.47
N LYS A 31 -13.80 6.27 -0.94
CA LYS A 31 -13.99 6.86 0.40
C LYS A 31 -15.20 7.80 0.44
N ARG A 32 -15.45 8.56 -0.63
CA ARG A 32 -16.62 9.44 -0.75
C ARG A 32 -17.92 8.65 -0.88
N GLU A 33 -17.93 7.60 -1.69
CA GLU A 33 -19.14 6.82 -2.00
C GLU A 33 -19.47 5.78 -0.93
N GLY A 34 -18.46 5.06 -0.43
CA GLY A 34 -18.63 3.90 0.45
C GLY A 34 -17.88 4.01 1.78
N GLY A 35 -17.28 5.16 2.07
CA GLY A 35 -16.54 5.40 3.30
C GLY A 35 -15.15 4.75 3.34
N ARG A 36 -14.44 5.00 4.45
CA ARG A 36 -13.05 4.56 4.65
C ARG A 36 -12.87 3.04 4.53
N ARG A 37 -13.80 2.26 5.08
CA ARG A 37 -13.71 0.79 5.09
C ARG A 37 -13.72 0.23 3.66
N THR A 38 -14.59 0.74 2.81
CA THR A 38 -14.72 0.31 1.41
C THR A 38 -13.46 0.62 0.62
N ALA A 39 -12.95 1.85 0.74
CA ALA A 39 -11.72 2.27 0.07
C ALA A 39 -10.51 1.41 0.50
N HIS A 40 -10.32 1.18 1.80
CA HIS A 40 -9.23 0.32 2.27
C HIS A 40 -9.40 -1.14 1.87
N ARG A 41 -10.62 -1.68 1.90
CA ARG A 41 -10.88 -3.05 1.43
C ARG A 41 -10.44 -3.17 -0.04
N PHE A 42 -10.83 -2.24 -0.90
CA PHE A 42 -10.37 -2.22 -2.29
C PHE A 42 -8.83 -2.18 -2.39
N CYS A 43 -8.17 -1.29 -1.66
CA CYS A 43 -6.71 -1.20 -1.67
C CYS A 43 -6.04 -2.53 -1.26
N ILE A 44 -6.60 -3.26 -0.29
CA ILE A 44 -6.01 -4.50 0.21
C ILE A 44 -6.34 -5.69 -0.70
N SER A 45 -7.56 -5.78 -1.24
CA SER A 45 -8.03 -6.98 -1.95
C SER A 45 -8.00 -6.88 -3.47
N GLN A 46 -8.01 -5.68 -4.05
CA GLN A 46 -8.19 -5.47 -5.50
C GLN A 46 -7.13 -4.56 -6.14
N CYS A 47 -6.53 -3.63 -5.40
CA CYS A 47 -5.47 -2.78 -5.93
C CYS A 47 -4.15 -3.54 -6.01
N THR A 48 -3.56 -3.63 -7.19
CA THR A 48 -2.26 -4.29 -7.42
C THR A 48 -1.12 -3.66 -6.63
N VAL A 49 -1.10 -2.33 -6.49
CA VAL A 49 -0.12 -1.61 -5.66
C VAL A 49 -0.29 -1.99 -4.19
N GLY A 50 -1.54 -2.04 -3.69
CA GLY A 50 -1.81 -2.39 -2.30
C GLY A 50 -1.50 -3.87 -1.99
N GLN A 51 -1.75 -4.77 -2.94
CA GLN A 51 -1.31 -6.17 -2.86
C GLN A 51 0.22 -6.27 -2.76
N LYS A 52 0.95 -5.52 -3.59
CA LYS A 52 2.43 -5.49 -3.58
C LYS A 52 2.99 -4.93 -2.26
N ILE A 53 2.37 -3.91 -1.69
CA ILE A 53 2.72 -3.40 -0.35
C ILE A 53 2.51 -4.50 0.71
N GLN A 54 1.40 -5.26 0.63
CA GLN A 54 1.14 -6.37 1.54
C GLN A 54 2.20 -7.48 1.41
N GLU A 55 2.63 -7.80 0.19
CA GLU A 55 3.71 -8.76 -0.06
C GLU A 55 5.04 -8.35 0.57
N TYR A 56 5.40 -7.05 0.49
CA TYR A 56 6.59 -6.54 1.18
C TYR A 56 6.43 -6.59 2.70
N GLY A 57 5.24 -6.28 3.22
CA GLY A 57 4.93 -6.39 4.65
C GLY A 57 5.11 -7.81 5.20
N LYS A 58 4.70 -8.84 4.46
CA LYS A 58 4.86 -10.25 4.86
C LYS A 58 6.32 -10.68 5.04
N LYS A 59 7.28 -9.97 4.41
CA LYS A 59 8.73 -10.23 4.53
C LYS A 59 9.36 -9.57 5.77
N LEU A 60 8.59 -8.80 6.54
CA LEU A 60 9.05 -8.07 7.73
C LEU A 60 8.73 -8.79 9.06
N THR A 61 7.86 -9.79 9.01
CA THR A 61 7.52 -10.75 10.09
C THR A 61 8.39 -11.99 10.00
#